data_AF-E1QLG6-F1
#
_entry.id   AF-E1QLG6-F1
#
_cell.length_a   1.000
_cell.length_b   1.000
_cell.length_c   1.000
_cell.angle_alpha   90.00
_cell.angle_beta   90.00
_cell.angle_gamma   90.00
#
_symmetry.space_group_name_H-M   'P 1'
#
loop_
_entity.id
_entity.type
_entity.pdbx_description
1 polymer ?
#
loop_
_entity_poly.entity_id
_entity_poly.type
_entity_poly.pdbx_seq_one_letter_code
_entity_poly.pdbx_strand_id
1 'polypeptide(L)'
;MDIGRLSERLMGMSEETWRRHANPWSGWTRLASYPLIFLAVWSNVWIGWYCLAPIAALAVWIWLNPRLFPRPKSTKSWMSRGVLGERVWINRWQEPIPPEHEKMANILSAIALAGVAVSVYGFWARDFWAAFMGWNLAVAAKMWFVDRMVWLFEDMKDKNAAYRAWLY
;
A
#
# COMPACT_ATOMS: atom_id res chain seq x y z
N MET A 1 4.22 -12.46 15.44
CA MET A 1 3.07 -11.53 15.37
C MET A 1 2.95 -11.05 13.93
N ASP A 2 1.82 -11.28 13.26
CA ASP A 2 1.69 -10.92 11.83
C ASP A 2 1.43 -9.42 11.68
N ILE A 3 2.42 -8.69 11.18
CA ILE A 3 2.38 -7.24 10.93
C ILE A 3 1.21 -6.86 10.01
N GLY A 4 0.83 -7.75 9.08
CA GLY A 4 -0.32 -7.55 8.19
C GLY A 4 -1.64 -7.46 8.95
N ARG A 5 -1.90 -8.41 9.85
CA ARG A 5 -3.12 -8.41 10.69
C ARG A 5 -3.16 -7.25 11.68
N LEU A 6 -2.01 -6.82 12.21
CA LEU A 6 -1.95 -5.62 13.05
C LEU A 6 -2.35 -4.37 12.25
N SER A 7 -1.81 -4.23 11.04
CA SER A 7 -2.12 -3.11 10.14
C SER A 7 -3.59 -3.09 9.74
N GLU A 8 -4.17 -4.25 9.44
CA GLU A 8 -5.60 -4.42 9.13
C GLU A 8 -6.50 -3.92 10.28
N ARG A 9 -6.17 -4.30 11.52
CA ARG A 9 -6.89 -3.87 12.72
C ARG A 9 -6.76 -2.37 12.98
N LEU A 10 -5.55 -1.82 12.90
CA LEU A 10 -5.30 -0.39 13.10
C LEU A 10 -6.05 0.47 12.08
N MET A 11 -6.19 -0.02 10.84
CA MET A 11 -6.88 0.68 9.77
C MET A 11 -8.40 0.44 9.75
N GLY A 12 -8.93 -0.38 10.66
CA GLY A 12 -10.37 -0.70 10.73
C GLY A 12 -10.90 -1.32 9.42
N MET A 13 -10.12 -2.23 8.83
CA MET A 13 -10.43 -2.86 7.55
C MET A 13 -11.47 -3.98 7.71
N SER A 14 -12.75 -3.61 7.82
CA SER A 14 -13.87 -4.56 7.73
C SER A 14 -13.94 -5.18 6.32
N GLU A 15 -14.71 -6.26 6.17
CA GLU A 15 -14.96 -6.84 4.84
C GLU A 15 -15.52 -5.81 3.85
N GLU A 16 -16.39 -4.90 4.32
CA GLU A 16 -16.94 -3.84 3.50
C GLU A 16 -15.85 -2.84 3.05
N THR A 17 -14.98 -2.43 3.96
CA THR A 17 -13.85 -1.53 3.64
C THR A 17 -12.90 -2.20 2.65
N TRP A 18 -12.62 -3.50 2.79
CA TRP A 18 -11.85 -4.26 1.80
C TRP A 18 -12.50 -4.25 0.41
N ARG A 19 -13.82 -4.46 0.34
CA ARG A 19 -14.57 -4.43 -0.94
C ARG A 19 -14.51 -3.06 -1.61
N ARG A 20 -14.57 -1.98 -0.83
CA ARG A 20 -14.43 -0.60 -1.33
C ARG A 20 -12.98 -0.29 -1.71
N HIS A 21 -12.01 -0.79 -0.96
CA HIS A 21 -10.59 -0.61 -1.25
C HIS A 21 -10.16 -1.26 -2.57
N ALA A 22 -10.79 -2.38 -2.95
CA ALA A 22 -10.59 -3.01 -4.26
C ALA A 22 -11.04 -2.15 -5.45
N ASN A 23 -11.68 -0.99 -5.21
CA ASN A 23 -11.97 -0.02 -6.25
C ASN A 23 -10.67 0.53 -6.86
N PRO A 24 -10.49 0.48 -8.19
CA PRO A 24 -9.27 0.96 -8.84
C PRO A 24 -8.98 2.43 -8.51
N TRP A 25 -10.01 3.27 -8.40
CA TRP A 25 -9.85 4.68 -8.05
C TRP A 25 -9.33 4.88 -6.63
N SER A 26 -9.70 4.02 -5.69
CA SER A 26 -9.11 4.03 -4.34
C SER A 26 -7.60 3.82 -4.43
N GLY A 27 -7.15 2.80 -5.15
CA GLY A 27 -5.71 2.53 -5.31
C GLY A 27 -4.95 3.63 -6.05
N TRP A 28 -5.45 4.09 -7.20
CA TRP A 28 -4.76 5.11 -8.01
C TRP A 28 -4.67 6.47 -7.30
N THR A 29 -5.72 6.88 -6.60
CA THR A 29 -5.69 8.16 -5.87
C THR A 29 -4.81 8.11 -4.62
N ARG A 30 -4.63 6.93 -4.00
CA ARG A 30 -3.60 6.72 -2.96
C ARG A 30 -2.19 6.80 -3.54
N LEU A 31 -1.95 6.19 -4.68
CA LEU A 31 -0.66 6.28 -5.38
C LEU A 31 -0.33 7.75 -5.73
N ALA A 32 -1.31 8.49 -6.25
CA ALA A 32 -1.17 9.92 -6.54
C ALA A 32 -0.89 10.77 -5.29
N SER A 33 -1.20 10.26 -4.09
CA SER A 33 -0.90 10.96 -2.83
C SER A 33 0.58 10.86 -2.45
N TYR A 34 1.34 9.87 -2.93
CA TYR A 34 2.75 9.70 -2.57
C TYR A 34 3.64 10.91 -2.88
N PRO A 35 3.62 11.53 -4.09
CA PRO A 35 4.36 12.76 -4.32
C PRO A 35 3.88 13.91 -3.42
N LEU A 36 2.58 13.97 -3.09
CA LEU A 36 2.04 15.00 -2.20
C LEU A 36 2.54 14.83 -0.76
N ILE A 37 2.67 13.60 -0.27
CA ILE A 37 3.23 13.32 1.06
C ILE A 37 4.69 13.77 1.11
N PHE A 38 5.48 13.42 0.09
CA PHE A 38 6.87 13.87 0.01
C PHE A 38 6.96 15.40 0.07
N LEU A 39 6.17 16.10 -0.76
CA LEU A 39 6.13 17.56 -0.78
C LEU A 39 5.65 18.14 0.56
N ALA A 40 4.64 17.54 1.19
CA ALA A 40 4.14 17.98 2.49
C ALA A 40 5.22 17.87 3.57
N VAL A 41 5.96 16.76 3.62
CA VAL A 41 7.08 16.60 4.58
C VAL A 41 8.23 17.55 4.23
N TRP A 42 8.64 17.60 2.97
CA TRP A 42 9.73 18.48 2.53
C TRP A 42 9.41 19.96 2.76
N SER A 43 8.12 20.36 2.67
CA SER A 43 7.70 21.74 2.89
C SER A 43 8.08 22.30 4.26
N ASN A 44 8.44 21.45 5.22
CA ASN A 44 9.04 21.89 6.47
C ASN A 44 10.25 22.84 6.28
N VAL A 45 11.01 22.72 5.18
CA VAL A 45 12.12 23.63 4.87
C VAL A 45 11.66 25.05 4.52
N TRP A 46 10.43 25.21 4.01
CA TRP A 46 9.87 26.48 3.57
C TRP A 46 8.92 27.09 4.60
N ILE A 47 8.08 26.26 5.22
CA ILE A 47 6.98 26.71 6.09
C ILE A 47 7.08 26.20 7.53
N GLY A 48 8.21 25.58 7.90
CA GLY A 48 8.44 25.09 9.27
C GLY A 48 7.33 24.13 9.73
N TRP A 49 6.84 24.32 10.95
CA TRP A 49 5.80 23.46 11.55
C TRP A 49 4.43 23.53 10.87
N TYR A 50 4.16 24.54 10.03
CA TYR A 50 2.91 24.59 9.26
C TYR A 50 2.79 23.42 8.27
N CYS A 51 3.88 22.73 7.95
CA CYS A 51 3.88 21.48 7.17
C CYS A 51 3.04 20.37 7.81
N LEU A 52 2.78 20.43 9.13
CA LEU A 52 1.94 19.46 9.83
C LEU A 52 0.49 19.49 9.31
N ALA A 53 -0.01 20.64 8.85
CA ALA A 53 -1.36 20.75 8.30
C ALA A 53 -1.57 19.93 7.02
N PRO A 54 -0.77 20.08 5.94
CA PRO A 54 -0.89 19.22 4.76
C PRO A 54 -0.56 17.75 5.06
N ILE A 55 0.37 17.45 5.98
CA ILE A 55 0.63 16.07 6.42
C ILE A 55 -0.63 15.46 7.06
N ALA A 56 -1.28 16.18 7.98
CA ALA A 56 -2.50 15.72 8.63
C ALA A 56 -3.65 15.55 7.62
N ALA A 57 -3.82 16.48 6.68
CA ALA A 57 -4.82 16.39 5.62
C ALA A 57 -4.61 15.13 4.75
N LEU A 58 -3.36 14.83 4.37
CA LEU A 58 -3.03 13.63 3.60
C LEU A 58 -3.21 12.35 4.42
N ALA A 59 -2.89 12.36 5.72
CA ALA A 59 -3.14 11.22 6.59
C ALA A 59 -4.64 10.91 6.70
N VAL A 60 -5.47 11.94 6.88
CA VAL A 60 -6.94 11.84 6.86
C VAL A 60 -7.42 11.33 5.50
N TRP A 61 -6.89 11.84 4.39
CA TRP A 61 -7.21 11.36 3.05
C TRP A 61 -6.92 9.86 2.90
N ILE A 62 -5.72 9.40 3.27
CA ILE A 62 -5.34 7.98 3.17
C ILE A 62 -6.29 7.09 3.99
N TRP A 63 -6.76 7.56 5.14
CA TRP A 63 -7.72 6.85 5.98
C TRP A 63 -9.14 6.87 5.39
N LEU A 64 -9.60 8.01 4.87
CA LEU A 64 -10.93 8.15 4.26
C LEU A 64 -11.04 7.45 2.91
N ASN A 65 -9.96 7.41 2.13
CA ASN A 65 -9.93 6.92 0.77
C ASN A 65 -10.62 5.56 0.56
N PRO A 66 -10.28 4.47 1.28
CA PRO A 66 -10.95 3.17 1.10
C PRO A 66 -12.42 3.16 1.56
N ARG A 67 -12.91 4.21 2.22
CA ARG A 67 -14.30 4.35 2.70
C ARG A 67 -15.16 5.19 1.75
N LEU A 68 -14.55 6.15 1.05
CA LEU A 68 -15.26 7.08 0.17
C LEU A 68 -15.65 6.47 -1.18
N PHE A 69 -14.87 5.52 -1.70
CA PHE A 69 -15.19 4.91 -2.99
C PHE A 69 -16.26 3.82 -2.84
N PRO A 70 -17.22 3.72 -3.77
CA PRO A 70 -18.18 2.63 -3.78
C PRO A 70 -17.47 1.31 -4.14
N ARG A 71 -18.13 0.18 -3.85
CA ARG A 71 -17.69 -1.12 -4.34
C ARG A 71 -17.52 -1.08 -5.86
N PRO A 72 -16.41 -1.59 -6.44
CA PRO A 72 -16.22 -1.57 -7.88
C PRO A 72 -17.25 -2.45 -8.59
N LYS A 73 -17.58 -2.10 -9.84
CA LYS A 73 -18.44 -2.94 -10.70
C LYS A 73 -17.73 -4.20 -11.20
N SER A 74 -16.40 -4.16 -11.29
CA SER A 74 -15.55 -5.31 -11.63
C SER A 74 -14.21 -5.23 -10.89
N THR A 75 -13.67 -6.39 -10.51
CA THR A 75 -12.36 -6.54 -9.86
C THR A 75 -11.27 -7.06 -10.79
N LYS A 76 -11.52 -7.03 -12.11
CA LYS A 76 -10.58 -7.52 -13.13
C LYS A 76 -9.40 -6.58 -13.41
N SER A 77 -9.44 -5.34 -12.90
CA SER A 77 -8.36 -4.36 -13.09
C SER A 77 -7.08 -4.77 -12.35
N TRP A 78 -5.92 -4.30 -12.82
CA TRP A 78 -4.63 -4.54 -12.16
C TRP A 78 -4.64 -4.10 -10.69
N MET A 79 -5.11 -2.87 -10.42
CA MET A 79 -5.17 -2.33 -9.06
C MET A 79 -6.10 -3.15 -8.15
N SER A 80 -7.26 -3.56 -8.66
CA SER A 80 -8.19 -4.41 -7.91
C SER A 80 -7.57 -5.76 -7.56
N ARG A 81 -6.95 -6.43 -8.53
CA ARG A 81 -6.26 -7.72 -8.29
C ARG A 81 -5.11 -7.58 -7.30
N GLY A 82 -4.38 -6.46 -7.34
CA GLY A 82 -3.35 -6.15 -6.35
C GLY A 82 -3.90 -6.12 -4.93
N VAL A 83 -5.02 -5.42 -4.71
CA VAL A 83 -5.70 -5.37 -3.40
C VAL A 83 -6.23 -6.75 -2.98
N LEU A 84 -6.77 -7.54 -3.90
CA LEU A 84 -7.21 -8.91 -3.61
C LEU A 84 -6.02 -9.81 -3.23
N GLY A 85 -4.89 -9.65 -3.90
CA GLY A 85 -3.65 -10.34 -3.57
C GLY A 85 -3.10 -9.95 -2.21
N GLU A 86 -3.18 -8.67 -1.82
CA GLU A 86 -2.85 -8.23 -0.46
C GLU A 86 -3.73 -8.94 0.59
N ARG A 87 -5.02 -9.15 0.29
CA ARG A 87 -5.93 -9.89 1.17
C ARG A 87 -5.54 -11.37 1.28
N VAL A 88 -5.15 -12.01 0.18
CA VAL A 88 -4.60 -13.38 0.18
C VAL A 88 -3.32 -13.46 1.01
N TRP A 89 -2.42 -12.48 0.82
CA TRP A 89 -1.17 -12.39 1.57
C TRP A 89 -1.38 -12.30 3.08
N ILE A 90 -2.31 -11.48 3.54
CA ILE A 90 -2.63 -11.37 4.98
C ILE A 90 -3.19 -12.71 5.51
N ASN A 91 -3.91 -13.46 4.67
CA ASN A 91 -4.47 -14.76 5.05
C ASN A 91 -3.49 -15.95 4.94
N ARG A 92 -2.22 -15.72 4.57
CA ARG A 92 -1.22 -16.78 4.30
C ARG A 92 -0.99 -17.79 5.44
N TRP A 93 -1.29 -17.41 6.67
CA TRP A 93 -1.18 -18.30 7.83
C TRP A 93 -2.34 -19.30 7.97
N GLN A 94 -3.49 -19.00 7.36
CA GLN A 94 -4.64 -19.93 7.30
C GLN A 94 -4.62 -20.72 6.00
N GLU A 95 -4.31 -20.04 4.89
CA GLU A 95 -4.24 -20.61 3.55
C GLU A 95 -2.83 -20.42 3.00
N PRO A 96 -1.96 -21.44 3.08
CA PRO A 96 -0.57 -21.34 2.66
C PRO A 96 -0.44 -20.87 1.21
N ILE A 97 0.50 -19.96 0.97
CA ILE A 97 0.83 -19.42 -0.34
C ILE A 97 2.15 -20.02 -0.86
N PRO A 98 2.42 -19.99 -2.18
CA PRO A 98 3.70 -20.45 -2.71
C PRO A 98 4.89 -19.71 -2.07
N PRO A 99 5.96 -20.42 -1.64
CA PRO A 99 7.09 -19.81 -0.94
C PRO A 99 7.81 -18.71 -1.72
N GLU A 100 7.79 -18.76 -3.05
CA GLU A 100 8.44 -17.76 -3.90
C GLU A 100 7.75 -16.39 -3.78
N HIS A 101 6.42 -16.38 -3.68
CA HIS A 101 5.66 -15.16 -3.43
C HIS A 101 5.96 -14.61 -2.04
N GLU A 102 6.10 -15.50 -1.04
CA GLU A 102 6.48 -15.11 0.31
C GLU A 102 7.84 -14.43 0.38
N LYS A 103 8.85 -15.09 -0.19
CA LYS A 103 10.19 -14.56 -0.25
C LYS A 103 10.24 -13.20 -0.95
N MET A 104 9.61 -13.07 -2.12
CA MET A 104 9.66 -11.84 -2.90
C MET A 104 8.94 -10.68 -2.20
N ALA A 105 7.76 -10.92 -1.62
CA ALA A 105 7.02 -9.92 -0.87
C ALA A 105 7.80 -9.41 0.36
N ASN A 106 8.50 -10.29 1.07
CA ASN A 106 9.36 -9.91 2.19
C ASN A 106 10.59 -9.10 1.74
N ILE A 107 11.25 -9.51 0.65
CA ILE A 107 12.37 -8.75 0.06
C ILE A 107 11.94 -7.34 -0.33
N LEU A 108 10.83 -7.21 -1.07
CA LEU A 108 10.32 -5.90 -1.50
C LEU A 108 9.90 -5.04 -0.31
N SER A 109 9.33 -5.64 0.74
CA SER A 109 9.01 -4.94 1.98
C SER A 109 10.26 -4.43 2.69
N ALA A 110 11.35 -5.21 2.70
CA ALA A 110 12.63 -4.80 3.27
C ALA A 110 13.28 -3.66 2.47
N ILE A 111 13.24 -3.74 1.13
CA ILE A 111 13.72 -2.65 0.26
C ILE A 111 12.90 -1.38 0.49
N ALA A 112 11.56 -1.51 0.58
CA ALA A 112 10.70 -0.37 0.85
C ALA A 112 11.02 0.28 2.20
N LEU A 113 11.24 -0.53 3.25
CA LEU A 113 11.63 -0.05 4.57
C LEU A 113 12.99 0.66 4.55
N ALA A 114 13.98 0.11 3.82
CA ALA A 114 15.28 0.74 3.63
C ALA A 114 15.14 2.11 2.92
N GLY A 115 14.32 2.18 1.87
CA GLY A 115 14.01 3.44 1.18
C GLY A 115 13.39 4.48 2.12
N VAL A 116 12.44 4.08 2.96
CA VAL A 116 11.85 4.96 3.98
C VAL A 116 12.90 5.43 4.98
N ALA A 117 13.79 4.55 5.46
CA ALA A 117 14.85 4.93 6.40
C ALA A 117 15.82 5.96 5.80
N VAL A 118 16.24 5.76 4.54
CA VAL A 118 17.06 6.75 3.80
C VAL A 118 16.30 8.07 3.62
N SER A 119 15.00 8.00 3.34
CA SER A 119 14.18 9.20 3.16
C SER A 119 14.05 10.01 4.46
N VAL A 120 13.78 9.33 5.58
CA VAL A 120 13.72 9.94 6.91
C VAL A 120 15.05 10.58 7.29
N TYR A 121 16.17 9.89 7.03
CA TYR A 121 17.49 10.48 7.21
C TYR A 121 17.66 11.75 6.37
N GLY A 122 17.30 11.73 5.08
CA GLY A 122 17.36 12.90 4.21
C GLY A 122 16.51 14.07 4.71
N PHE A 123 15.28 13.81 5.18
CA PHE A 123 14.45 14.85 5.79
C PHE A 123 15.08 15.46 7.05
N TRP A 124 15.65 14.63 7.92
CA TRP A 124 16.32 15.07 9.15
C TRP A 124 17.61 15.86 8.87
N ALA A 125 18.45 15.34 7.97
CA ALA A 125 19.71 15.94 7.55
C ALA A 125 19.53 17.13 6.59
N ARG A 126 18.30 17.41 6.15
CA ARG A 126 17.97 18.41 5.12
C ARG A 126 18.66 18.14 3.77
N ASP A 127 18.96 16.88 3.48
CA ASP A 127 19.49 16.43 2.19
C ASP A 127 18.34 16.03 1.26
N PHE A 128 18.10 16.87 0.25
CA PHE A 128 17.03 16.65 -0.72
C PHE A 128 17.21 15.36 -1.49
N TRP A 129 18.44 15.05 -1.92
CA TRP A 129 18.68 13.89 -2.78
C TRP A 129 18.55 12.59 -2.01
N ALA A 130 19.05 12.53 -0.76
CA ALA A 130 18.80 11.40 0.12
C ALA A 130 17.29 11.22 0.38
N ALA A 131 16.58 12.31 0.70
CA ALA A 131 15.14 12.28 0.97
C ALA A 131 14.37 11.75 -0.25
N PHE A 132 14.64 12.33 -1.42
CA PHE A 132 13.94 12.05 -2.68
C PHE A 132 14.24 10.66 -3.21
N MET A 133 15.52 10.24 -3.23
CA MET A 133 15.89 8.91 -3.73
C MET A 133 15.38 7.80 -2.80
N GLY A 134 15.47 7.99 -1.48
CA GLY A 134 14.89 7.06 -0.51
C GLY A 134 13.37 6.92 -0.68
N TRP A 135 12.67 8.05 -0.86
CA TRP A 135 11.23 8.06 -1.09
C TRP A 135 10.84 7.31 -2.37
N ASN A 136 11.51 7.61 -3.49
CA ASN A 136 11.24 6.95 -4.77
C ASN A 136 11.58 5.46 -4.74
N LEU A 137 12.65 5.07 -4.05
CA LEU A 137 12.98 3.65 -3.84
C LEU A 137 11.84 2.94 -3.07
N ALA A 138 11.33 3.57 -2.01
CA ALA A 138 10.22 3.01 -1.24
C ALA A 138 8.94 2.87 -2.07
N VAL A 139 8.59 3.90 -2.85
CA VAL A 139 7.42 3.88 -3.74
C VAL A 139 7.58 2.83 -4.83
N ALA A 140 8.73 2.74 -5.48
CA ALA A 140 8.99 1.75 -6.53
C ALA A 140 8.91 0.32 -5.98
N ALA A 141 9.53 0.06 -4.82
CA ALA A 141 9.44 -1.24 -4.15
C ALA A 141 8.01 -1.59 -3.76
N LYS A 142 7.22 -0.61 -3.27
CA LYS A 142 5.80 -0.81 -2.97
C LYS A 142 4.97 -1.10 -4.23
N MET A 143 5.23 -0.40 -5.34
CA MET A 143 4.52 -0.66 -6.61
C MET A 143 4.84 -2.04 -7.17
N TRP A 144 6.11 -2.47 -7.08
CA TRP A 144 6.49 -3.82 -7.44
C TRP A 144 5.87 -4.86 -6.49
N PHE A 145 5.77 -4.56 -5.20
CA PHE A 145 5.05 -5.41 -4.26
C PHE A 145 3.59 -5.60 -4.69
N VAL A 146 2.88 -4.52 -5.07
CA VAL A 146 1.50 -4.61 -5.56
C VAL A 146 1.43 -5.46 -6.84
N ASP A 147 2.40 -5.34 -7.75
CA ASP A 147 2.48 -6.23 -8.91
C ASP A 147 2.60 -7.70 -8.50
N ARG A 148 3.48 -8.02 -7.52
CA ARG A 148 3.59 -9.38 -6.97
C ARG A 148 2.29 -9.87 -6.32
N MET A 149 1.50 -8.98 -5.74
CA MET A 149 0.18 -9.33 -5.21
C MET A 149 -0.81 -9.67 -6.33
N VAL A 150 -0.74 -9.02 -7.50
CA VAL A 150 -1.54 -9.42 -8.66
C VAL A 150 -1.22 -10.87 -9.05
N TRP A 151 0.06 -11.21 -9.20
CA TRP A 151 0.49 -12.57 -9.53
C TRP A 151 0.09 -13.58 -8.47
N LEU A 152 0.27 -13.24 -7.19
CA LEU A 152 -0.18 -14.09 -6.08
C LEU A 152 -1.69 -14.36 -6.15
N PHE A 153 -2.49 -13.34 -6.44
CA PHE A 153 -3.94 -13.52 -6.60
C PHE A 153 -4.27 -14.44 -7.77
N GLU A 154 -3.62 -14.26 -8.92
CA GLU A 154 -3.83 -15.11 -10.10
C GLU A 154 -3.53 -16.58 -9.82
N ASP A 155 -2.46 -16.88 -9.08
CA ASP A 155 -2.07 -18.25 -8.74
C ASP A 155 -2.97 -18.89 -7.67
N MET A 156 -3.64 -18.07 -6.86
CA MET A 156 -4.44 -18.52 -5.72
C MET A 156 -5.94 -18.52 -6.00
N LYS A 157 -6.44 -17.74 -6.96
CA LYS A 157 -7.88 -17.56 -7.22
C LYS A 157 -8.63 -18.86 -7.47
N ASP A 158 -8.00 -19.84 -8.11
CA ASP A 158 -8.63 -21.12 -8.47
C ASP A 158 -8.38 -22.23 -7.43
N LYS A 159 -7.52 -21.97 -6.44
CA LYS A 159 -7.23 -22.90 -5.34
C LYS A 159 -8.22 -22.79 -4.19
N ASN A 160 -8.97 -21.69 -4.11
CA ASN A 160 -9.97 -21.45 -3.07
C ASN A 160 -11.22 -20.78 -3.66
N ALA A 161 -12.38 -21.40 -3.47
CA ALA A 161 -13.65 -20.92 -4.00
C ALA A 161 -14.01 -19.50 -3.49
N ALA A 162 -13.60 -19.14 -2.27
CA ALA A 162 -13.79 -17.80 -1.74
C ALA A 162 -12.96 -16.75 -2.50
N TYR A 163 -11.71 -17.09 -2.87
CA TYR A 163 -10.86 -16.20 -3.67
C TYR A 163 -11.40 -16.04 -5.08
N ARG A 164 -11.91 -17.12 -5.70
CA ARG A 164 -12.58 -17.07 -6.99
C ARG A 164 -13.78 -16.12 -6.96
N ALA A 165 -14.59 -16.17 -5.90
CA ALA A 165 -15.77 -15.31 -5.73
C ALA A 165 -15.44 -13.82 -5.59
N TRP A 166 -14.18 -13.46 -5.29
CA TRP A 166 -13.74 -12.05 -5.27
C TRP A 166 -13.51 -11.49 -6.68
N LEU A 167 -13.34 -12.35 -7.69
CA LEU A 167 -13.17 -11.97 -9.08
C LEU A 167 -14.53 -11.91 -9.81
N TYR A 168 -14.97 -10.70 -10.18
CA TYR A 168 -16.19 -10.45 -10.95
C TYR A 168 -15.97 -9.36 -12.02
#